data_AF-A0A4P7WZT0-F1
#
_entry.id   AF-A0A4P7WZT0-F1
#
_cell.length_a   1.000
_cell.length_b   1.000
_cell.length_c   1.000
_cell.angle_alpha   90.00
_cell.angle_beta   90.00
_cell.angle_gamma   90.00
#
_symmetry.space_group_name_H-M   'P 1'
#
loop_
_entity.id
_entity.type
_entity.pdbx_description
1 polymer ?
#
loop_
_entity_poly.entity_id
_entity_poly.type
_entity_poly.pdbx_seq_one_letter_code
_entity_poly.pdbx_strand_id
1 'polypeptide(L)'
;MRIFDLFKRKEKDTFIEKEVEIQKIELVPNTFNTVSEKQFQDELVKYFNLEKYGFGISPDERIQVFYGDINNTNEIDFEGHILIIGNLKTNWVNLTSSDFSLRDSGGSLFVTGNIQADYLSNDFNRFVMINGDLIIRKIINVEFEDSYLVVNGDLITEYYHGIDIPAEVQGEIKLNYGWGYCNDKNSKTVLPKNDIDNSLKFLNVDKSCDSEQINGIIKKRITNCQHR
;
A
#
# COMPACT_ATOMS: atom_id res chain seq x y z
N MET A 1 -27.17 10.00 -53.79
CA MET A 1 -27.73 9.36 -52.57
C MET A 1 -26.61 9.29 -51.55
N ARG A 2 -26.62 10.18 -50.54
CA ARG A 2 -25.52 10.33 -49.57
C ARG A 2 -25.90 9.60 -48.27
N ILE A 3 -24.93 8.96 -47.64
CA ILE A 3 -25.03 8.14 -46.40
C ILE A 3 -25.55 8.90 -45.16
N PHE A 4 -25.83 10.20 -45.27
CA PHE A 4 -26.19 11.08 -44.14
C PHE A 4 -27.69 11.11 -43.78
N ASP A 5 -28.56 10.41 -44.51
CA ASP A 5 -30.01 10.42 -44.25
C ASP A 5 -30.49 9.34 -43.24
N LEU A 6 -29.58 8.59 -42.61
CA LEU A 6 -29.91 7.49 -41.68
C LEU A 6 -29.91 7.85 -40.19
N PHE A 7 -29.65 9.11 -39.82
CA PHE A 7 -29.65 9.54 -38.42
C PHE A 7 -30.70 10.61 -38.12
N LYS A 8 -31.97 10.29 -38.33
CA LYS A 8 -33.05 10.90 -37.54
C LYS A 8 -33.15 10.16 -36.20
N ARG A 9 -32.34 10.56 -35.22
CA ARG A 9 -32.56 10.18 -33.82
C ARG A 9 -33.44 11.23 -33.14
N LYS A 10 -34.48 10.70 -32.49
CA LYS A 10 -35.51 11.42 -31.73
C LYS A 10 -34.90 12.26 -30.61
N GLU A 11 -35.62 13.33 -30.30
CA GLU A 11 -35.36 14.24 -29.19
C GLU A 11 -35.23 13.56 -27.83
N LYS A 12 -34.38 14.18 -27.00
CA LYS A 12 -34.38 14.22 -25.52
C LYS A 12 -34.28 12.89 -24.77
N ASP A 13 -33.04 12.39 -24.65
CA ASP A 13 -32.64 11.73 -23.42
C ASP A 13 -32.21 12.82 -22.43
N THR A 14 -33.09 13.10 -21.47
CA THR A 14 -32.75 13.85 -20.27
C THR A 14 -31.76 12.99 -19.49
N PHE A 15 -30.52 13.44 -19.34
CA PHE A 15 -29.61 12.87 -18.35
C PHE A 15 -30.25 13.11 -16.99
N ILE A 16 -30.85 12.06 -16.44
CA ILE A 16 -31.19 12.01 -15.02
C ILE A 16 -29.84 11.82 -14.34
N GLU A 17 -29.29 12.90 -13.78
CA GLU A 17 -28.34 12.78 -12.67
C GLU A 17 -29.05 11.98 -11.58
N LYS A 18 -28.83 10.66 -11.55
CA LYS A 18 -29.13 9.89 -10.36
C LYS A 18 -28.14 10.40 -9.31
N GLU A 19 -28.64 11.20 -8.38
CA GLU A 19 -27.97 11.37 -7.09
C GLU A 19 -27.60 9.97 -6.61
N VAL A 20 -26.30 9.68 -6.57
CA VAL A 20 -25.79 8.44 -5.99
C VAL A 20 -26.08 8.56 -4.51
N GLU A 21 -27.15 7.91 -4.07
CA GLU A 21 -27.48 7.79 -2.65
C GLU A 21 -26.33 7.01 -1.99
N ILE A 22 -25.38 7.75 -1.40
CA ILE A 22 -24.28 7.17 -0.64
C ILE A 22 -24.92 6.47 0.55
N GLN A 23 -25.03 5.14 0.49
CA GLN A 23 -25.46 4.36 1.63
C GLN A 23 -24.51 4.65 2.79
N LYS A 24 -25.05 5.26 3.83
CA LYS A 24 -24.29 5.64 5.02
C LYS A 24 -23.74 4.36 5.65
N ILE A 25 -22.41 4.22 5.65
CA ILE A 25 -21.74 3.12 6.33
C ILE A 25 -21.79 3.40 7.83
N GLU A 26 -22.43 2.54 8.60
CA GLU A 26 -22.32 2.56 10.06
C GLU A 26 -21.05 1.80 10.46
N LEU A 27 -19.96 2.54 10.67
CA LEU A 27 -18.70 1.99 11.15
C LEU A 27 -18.70 1.97 12.67
N VAL A 28 -18.41 0.81 13.26
CA VAL A 28 -18.12 0.68 14.68
C VAL A 28 -16.65 1.10 14.90
N PRO A 29 -16.38 2.15 15.70
CA PRO A 29 -15.02 2.62 15.94
C PRO A 29 -14.14 1.54 16.59
N ASN A 30 -12.85 1.59 16.30
CA ASN A 30 -11.81 0.72 16.85
C ASN A 30 -12.05 -0.79 16.63
N THR A 31 -12.77 -1.13 15.56
CA THR A 31 -13.00 -2.51 15.14
C THR A 31 -12.89 -2.63 13.62
N PHE A 32 -12.56 -3.83 13.14
CA PHE A 32 -12.61 -4.13 11.71
C PHE A 32 -14.04 -4.38 11.28
N ASN A 33 -14.59 -3.47 10.48
CA ASN A 33 -15.91 -3.55 9.91
C ASN A 33 -15.80 -4.22 8.54
N THR A 34 -16.44 -5.38 8.36
CA THR A 34 -16.61 -5.96 7.02
C THR A 34 -17.66 -5.14 6.26
N VAL A 35 -17.33 -4.73 5.05
CA VAL A 35 -18.18 -3.88 4.19
C VAL A 35 -18.32 -4.51 2.81
N SER A 36 -19.29 -4.04 2.03
CA SER A 36 -19.37 -4.41 0.61
C SER A 36 -18.25 -3.76 -0.20
N GLU A 37 -17.92 -4.35 -1.36
CA GLU A 37 -16.94 -3.79 -2.30
C GLU A 37 -17.27 -2.34 -2.68
N LYS A 38 -18.53 -2.04 -3.00
CA LYS A 38 -18.98 -0.68 -3.33
C LYS A 38 -18.73 0.29 -2.18
N GLN A 39 -19.09 -0.10 -0.95
CA GLN A 39 -18.87 0.75 0.23
C GLN A 39 -17.38 1.02 0.47
N PHE A 40 -16.52 0.03 0.26
CA PHE A 40 -15.08 0.19 0.38
C PHE A 40 -14.50 1.11 -0.71
N GLN A 41 -14.90 0.91 -1.97
CA GLN A 41 -14.50 1.78 -3.08
C GLN A 41 -14.98 3.22 -2.86
N ASP A 42 -16.25 3.41 -2.50
CA ASP A 42 -16.83 4.72 -2.18
C ASP A 42 -16.07 5.42 -1.04
N GLU A 43 -15.56 4.66 -0.06
CA GLU A 43 -14.76 5.21 1.04
C GLU A 43 -13.32 5.51 0.60
N LEU A 44 -12.68 4.63 -0.19
CA LEU A 44 -11.31 4.83 -0.67
C LEU A 44 -11.18 6.08 -1.54
N VAL A 45 -12.12 6.32 -2.47
CA VAL A 45 -12.04 7.47 -3.40
C VAL A 45 -12.14 8.83 -2.69
N LYS A 46 -12.56 8.86 -1.42
CA LYS A 46 -12.53 10.08 -0.60
C LYS A 46 -11.11 10.50 -0.23
N TYR A 47 -10.17 9.57 -0.21
CA TYR A 47 -8.81 9.79 0.29
C TYR A 47 -7.72 9.52 -0.76
N PHE A 48 -7.98 8.65 -1.74
CA PHE A 48 -6.98 8.18 -2.70
C PHE A 48 -7.45 8.34 -4.14
N ASN A 49 -6.52 8.72 -5.02
CA ASN A 49 -6.75 8.73 -6.47
C ASN A 49 -6.41 7.35 -7.07
N LEU A 50 -7.36 6.43 -7.00
CA LEU A 50 -7.19 5.04 -7.43
C LEU A 50 -7.09 4.86 -8.96
N GLU A 51 -7.73 5.74 -9.74
CA GLU A 51 -7.80 5.64 -11.20
C GLU A 51 -6.40 5.64 -11.84
N LYS A 52 -5.47 6.39 -11.25
CA LYS A 52 -4.08 6.47 -11.72
C LYS A 52 -3.37 5.11 -11.67
N TYR A 53 -3.72 4.27 -10.71
CA TYR A 53 -2.97 3.05 -10.38
C TYR A 53 -3.67 1.76 -10.83
N GLY A 54 -4.82 1.86 -11.49
CA GLY A 54 -5.55 0.70 -12.01
C GLY A 54 -6.01 -0.28 -10.93
N PHE A 55 -6.22 0.20 -9.68
CA PHE A 55 -6.64 -0.66 -8.59
C PHE A 55 -8.02 -1.27 -8.86
N GLY A 56 -8.10 -2.59 -8.79
CA GLY A 56 -9.33 -3.37 -8.87
C GLY A 56 -9.45 -4.30 -7.67
N ILE A 57 -10.67 -4.70 -7.35
CA ILE A 57 -10.97 -5.67 -6.30
C ILE A 57 -11.61 -6.89 -6.98
N SER A 58 -11.12 -8.07 -6.68
CA SER A 58 -11.69 -9.30 -7.19
C SER A 58 -12.92 -9.70 -6.37
N PRO A 59 -13.92 -10.35 -6.99
CA PRO A 59 -14.99 -11.01 -6.25
C PRO A 59 -14.41 -11.97 -5.20
N ASP A 60 -15.03 -12.05 -4.03
CA ASP A 60 -14.69 -12.94 -2.92
C ASP A 60 -13.46 -12.57 -2.06
N GLU A 61 -12.82 -11.43 -2.33
CA GLU A 61 -11.77 -10.93 -1.44
C GLU A 61 -12.34 -10.37 -0.12
N ARG A 62 -11.62 -10.60 0.97
CA ARG A 62 -11.97 -10.02 2.27
C ARG A 62 -11.71 -8.51 2.22
N ILE A 63 -12.72 -7.72 2.55
CA ILE A 63 -12.64 -6.25 2.51
C ILE A 63 -13.08 -5.69 3.86
N GLN A 64 -12.22 -4.88 4.49
CA GLN A 64 -12.49 -4.34 5.82
C GLN A 64 -12.12 -2.86 5.96
N VAL A 65 -12.89 -2.15 6.77
CA VAL A 65 -12.62 -0.77 7.18
C VAL A 65 -12.44 -0.71 8.69
N PHE A 66 -11.35 -0.10 9.13
CA PHE A 66 -11.11 0.23 10.54
C PHE A 66 -11.19 1.74 10.72
N TYR A 67 -12.07 2.21 11.61
CA TYR A 67 -12.20 3.63 11.94
C TYR A 67 -11.58 3.91 13.31
N GLY A 68 -10.49 4.68 13.34
CA GLY A 68 -9.71 4.98 14.54
C GLY A 68 -8.23 4.65 14.38
N ASP A 69 -7.46 4.90 15.44
CA ASP A 69 -6.03 4.62 15.47
C ASP A 69 -5.76 3.19 15.93
N ILE A 70 -4.84 2.51 15.25
CA ILE A 70 -4.30 1.21 15.68
C ILE A 70 -2.95 1.45 16.33
N ASN A 71 -2.81 1.06 17.60
CA ASN A 71 -1.54 1.04 18.31
C ASN A 71 -1.30 -0.36 18.88
N ASN A 72 -0.48 -1.14 18.18
CA ASN A 72 -0.11 -2.50 18.53
C ASN A 72 1.42 -2.59 18.67
N THR A 73 1.92 -3.45 19.54
CA THR A 73 3.37 -3.73 19.65
C THR A 73 3.79 -5.00 18.91
N ASN A 74 2.82 -5.77 18.41
CA ASN A 74 3.03 -7.03 17.72
C ASN A 74 3.00 -6.85 16.21
N GLU A 75 3.17 -7.95 15.48
CA GLU A 75 2.87 -8.03 14.05
C GLU A 75 1.36 -7.85 13.81
N ILE A 76 1.02 -7.16 12.73
CA ILE A 76 -0.33 -7.19 12.17
C ILE A 76 -0.23 -7.80 10.79
N ASP A 77 -0.88 -8.96 10.65
CA ASP A 77 -1.08 -9.65 9.39
C ASP A 77 -2.42 -9.20 8.79
N PHE A 78 -2.39 -8.83 7.53
CA PHE A 78 -3.52 -8.26 6.82
C PHE A 78 -3.91 -9.19 5.67
N GLU A 79 -4.87 -10.07 5.95
CA GLU A 79 -5.54 -10.86 4.93
C GLU A 79 -6.67 -10.04 4.28
N GLY A 80 -6.53 -9.70 2.99
CA GLY A 80 -7.53 -8.96 2.23
C GLY A 80 -7.31 -7.45 2.15
N HIS A 81 -8.21 -6.72 1.50
CA HIS A 81 -8.10 -5.27 1.31
C HIS A 81 -8.57 -4.52 2.53
N ILE A 82 -7.70 -3.67 3.08
CA ILE A 82 -7.94 -3.02 4.37
C ILE A 82 -7.75 -1.52 4.24
N LEU A 83 -8.74 -0.78 4.72
CA LEU A 83 -8.69 0.67 4.86
C LEU A 83 -8.68 1.03 6.36
N ILE A 84 -7.65 1.74 6.78
CA ILE A 84 -7.55 2.34 8.11
C ILE A 84 -7.83 3.84 8.00
N ILE A 85 -8.96 4.25 8.53
CA ILE A 85 -9.34 5.66 8.71
C ILE A 85 -8.77 6.13 10.05
N GLY A 86 -7.47 6.42 10.07
CA GLY A 86 -6.69 6.79 11.25
C GLY A 86 -5.21 6.52 11.04
N ASN A 87 -4.45 6.47 12.13
CA ASN A 87 -3.03 6.16 12.14
C ASN A 87 -2.78 4.68 12.45
N LEU A 88 -1.67 4.15 11.95
CA LEU A 88 -1.19 2.80 12.23
C LEU A 88 0.18 2.85 12.89
N LYS A 89 0.26 2.39 14.14
CA LYS A 89 1.50 2.16 14.85
C LYS A 89 1.63 0.69 15.21
N THR A 90 2.69 0.06 14.71
CA THR A 90 2.94 -1.37 14.89
C THR A 90 4.44 -1.68 14.98
N ASN A 91 4.81 -2.94 15.23
CA ASN A 91 6.18 -3.39 15.03
C ASN A 91 6.42 -3.74 13.56
N TRP A 92 5.55 -4.57 12.99
CA TRP A 92 5.64 -5.01 11.60
C TRP A 92 4.28 -4.86 10.91
N VAL A 93 4.28 -4.14 9.79
CA VAL A 93 3.21 -4.18 8.79
C VAL A 93 3.55 -5.32 7.83
N ASN A 94 2.89 -6.45 7.98
CA ASN A 94 3.16 -7.64 7.18
C ASN A 94 1.99 -7.89 6.22
N LEU A 95 2.22 -7.70 4.92
CA LEU A 95 1.27 -8.06 3.86
C LEU A 95 1.74 -9.30 3.07
N THR A 96 2.73 -10.03 3.59
CA THR A 96 3.25 -11.24 2.93
C THR A 96 2.30 -12.41 3.17
N SER A 97 2.04 -13.18 2.13
CA SER A 97 1.29 -14.42 2.29
C SER A 97 2.24 -15.59 2.53
N SER A 98 1.95 -16.37 3.57
CA SER A 98 2.58 -17.68 3.77
C SER A 98 2.05 -18.75 2.82
N ASP A 99 0.85 -18.53 2.25
CA ASP A 99 0.26 -19.36 1.20
C ASP A 99 0.62 -18.78 -0.17
N PHE A 100 1.46 -19.51 -0.90
CA PHE A 100 1.91 -19.12 -2.25
C PHE A 100 0.74 -18.92 -3.22
N SER A 101 -0.36 -19.67 -3.06
CA SER A 101 -1.54 -19.57 -3.93
C SER A 101 -2.34 -18.28 -3.72
N LEU A 102 -2.10 -17.58 -2.61
CA LEU A 102 -2.73 -16.30 -2.26
C LEU A 102 -1.83 -15.11 -2.53
N ARG A 103 -0.59 -15.30 -3.04
CA ARG A 103 0.35 -14.19 -3.25
C ARG A 103 -0.11 -13.19 -4.29
N ASP A 104 -0.87 -13.63 -5.29
CA ASP A 104 -1.42 -12.76 -6.33
C ASP A 104 -2.84 -12.24 -6.00
N SER A 105 -3.37 -12.49 -4.80
CA SER A 105 -4.75 -12.10 -4.42
C SER A 105 -4.87 -11.44 -3.03
N GLY A 106 -5.67 -10.38 -2.94
CA GLY A 106 -6.04 -9.65 -1.71
C GLY A 106 -5.00 -8.66 -1.17
N GLY A 107 -5.03 -8.36 0.14
CA GLY A 107 -3.92 -7.84 0.99
C GLY A 107 -3.41 -6.41 0.76
N SER A 108 -4.08 -5.58 -0.06
CA SER A 108 -3.72 -4.16 -0.14
C SER A 108 -4.07 -3.41 1.14
N LEU A 109 -3.21 -2.49 1.55
CA LEU A 109 -3.37 -1.65 2.73
C LEU A 109 -3.48 -0.18 2.34
N PHE A 110 -4.55 0.46 2.82
CA PHE A 110 -4.81 1.88 2.65
C PHE A 110 -4.88 2.54 4.04
N VAL A 111 -4.09 3.60 4.27
CA VAL A 111 -4.07 4.31 5.56
C VAL A 111 -4.22 5.81 5.33
N THR A 112 -5.26 6.40 5.91
CA THR A 112 -5.55 7.83 5.74
C THR A 112 -4.67 8.75 6.59
N GLY A 113 -4.09 8.23 7.67
CA GLY A 113 -3.12 8.91 8.52
C GLY A 113 -1.69 8.43 8.30
N ASN A 114 -0.91 8.43 9.39
CA ASN A 114 0.49 8.05 9.38
C ASN A 114 0.69 6.56 9.67
N ILE A 115 1.76 5.98 9.12
CA ILE A 115 2.29 4.67 9.53
C ILE A 115 3.60 4.86 10.28
N GLN A 116 3.69 4.27 11.47
CA GLN A 116 4.93 4.15 12.23
C GLN A 116 5.21 2.69 12.59
N ALA A 117 6.27 2.11 12.04
CA ALA A 117 6.67 0.74 12.34
C ALA A 117 8.20 0.55 12.38
N ASP A 118 8.65 -0.63 12.80
CA ASP A 118 10.05 -1.05 12.58
C ASP A 118 10.23 -1.60 11.16
N TYR A 119 9.25 -2.37 10.69
CA TYR A 119 9.32 -3.11 9.44
C TYR A 119 8.03 -2.96 8.63
N LEU A 120 8.18 -2.97 7.31
CA LEU A 120 7.09 -3.10 6.34
C LEU A 120 7.51 -4.13 5.29
N SER A 121 6.64 -5.09 5.04
CA SER A 121 6.79 -6.06 3.95
C SER A 121 5.51 -6.10 3.12
N ASN A 122 5.64 -6.05 1.80
CA ASN A 122 4.54 -6.40 0.89
C ASN A 122 4.80 -7.74 0.17
N ASP A 123 3.90 -8.07 -0.74
CA ASP A 123 3.97 -9.23 -1.64
C ASP A 123 3.51 -8.80 -3.05
N PHE A 124 3.46 -9.75 -3.98
CA PHE A 124 3.01 -9.52 -5.36
C PHE A 124 1.64 -8.84 -5.42
N ASN A 125 1.48 -7.92 -6.37
CA ASN A 125 0.22 -7.28 -6.72
C ASN A 125 -0.49 -6.54 -5.56
N ARG A 126 0.26 -6.11 -4.53
CA ARG A 126 -0.29 -5.37 -3.37
C ARG A 126 -0.13 -3.86 -3.54
N PHE A 127 -1.17 -3.14 -3.13
CA PHE A 127 -1.11 -1.69 -2.99
C PHE A 127 -0.93 -1.31 -1.54
N VAL A 128 0.06 -0.46 -1.26
CA VAL A 128 0.22 0.23 0.01
C VAL A 128 0.09 1.72 -0.26
N MET A 129 -1.04 2.31 0.09
CA MET A 129 -1.29 3.73 -0.11
C MET A 129 -1.50 4.43 1.22
N ILE A 130 -0.75 5.52 1.43
CA ILE A 130 -0.68 6.22 2.70
C ILE A 130 -0.89 7.70 2.43
N ASN A 131 -1.92 8.28 3.02
CA ASN A 131 -2.23 9.69 2.83
C ASN A 131 -1.40 10.61 3.76
N GLY A 132 -0.84 10.05 4.84
CA GLY A 132 0.11 10.73 5.72
C GLY A 132 1.57 10.26 5.53
N ASP A 133 2.34 10.34 6.62
CA ASP A 133 3.76 9.97 6.65
C ASP A 133 3.96 8.46 6.81
N LEU A 134 4.99 7.93 6.14
CA LEU A 134 5.51 6.59 6.32
C LEU A 134 6.87 6.63 7.02
N ILE A 135 6.87 6.26 8.31
CA ILE A 135 8.09 6.22 9.13
C ILE A 135 8.37 4.77 9.50
N ILE A 136 9.34 4.15 8.82
CA ILE A 136 9.75 2.77 9.05
C ILE A 136 11.16 2.78 9.61
N ARG A 137 11.33 2.42 10.88
CA ARG A 137 12.62 2.63 11.58
C ARG A 137 13.75 1.74 11.06
N LYS A 138 13.44 0.61 10.43
CA LYS A 138 14.45 -0.39 10.03
C LYS A 138 14.37 -0.74 8.55
N ILE A 139 13.36 -1.50 8.11
CA ILE A 139 13.36 -2.06 6.74
C ILE A 139 11.98 -1.89 6.10
N ILE A 140 11.98 -1.29 4.91
CA ILE A 140 10.88 -1.38 3.93
C ILE A 140 11.29 -2.42 2.88
N ASN A 141 10.46 -3.42 2.65
CA ASN A 141 10.63 -4.42 1.60
C ASN A 141 9.38 -4.47 0.71
N VAL A 142 9.47 -3.89 -0.48
CA VAL A 142 8.36 -3.67 -1.43
C VAL A 142 8.77 -3.91 -2.89
N GLU A 143 9.73 -4.80 -3.13
CA GLU A 143 10.30 -5.04 -4.48
C GLU A 143 9.52 -6.07 -5.32
N PHE A 144 8.36 -6.51 -4.84
CA PHE A 144 7.55 -7.52 -5.53
C PHE A 144 6.87 -6.95 -6.78
N GLU A 145 6.74 -7.80 -7.81
CA GLU A 145 6.15 -7.41 -9.10
C GLU A 145 4.71 -6.92 -8.93
N ASP A 146 4.36 -5.91 -9.74
CA ASP A 146 3.04 -5.27 -9.78
C ASP A 146 2.56 -4.70 -8.43
N SER A 147 3.49 -4.50 -7.49
CA SER A 147 3.18 -3.92 -6.18
C SER A 147 3.48 -2.42 -6.16
N TYR A 148 2.61 -1.64 -5.51
CA TYR A 148 2.71 -0.19 -5.47
C TYR A 148 2.86 0.31 -4.04
N LEU A 149 3.81 1.21 -3.83
CA LEU A 149 3.91 2.01 -2.61
C LEU A 149 3.70 3.48 -2.95
N VAL A 150 2.66 4.09 -2.38
CA VAL A 150 2.32 5.51 -2.57
C VAL A 150 2.23 6.18 -1.20
N VAL A 151 2.97 7.28 -1.02
CA VAL A 151 3.03 8.05 0.22
C VAL A 151 2.79 9.52 -0.08
N ASN A 152 1.67 10.08 0.41
CA ASN A 152 1.36 11.50 0.20
C ASN A 152 2.05 12.42 1.22
N GLY A 153 2.59 11.88 2.32
CA GLY A 153 3.47 12.57 3.26
C GLY A 153 4.95 12.26 3.04
N ASP A 154 5.71 12.29 4.12
CA ASP A 154 7.14 11.96 4.13
C ASP A 154 7.38 10.44 4.15
N LEU A 155 8.44 9.98 3.48
CA LEU A 155 8.94 8.61 3.57
C LEU A 155 10.31 8.62 4.23
N ILE A 156 10.41 7.99 5.40
CA ILE A 156 11.65 7.89 6.17
C ILE A 156 11.93 6.43 6.50
N THR A 157 13.09 5.92 6.09
CA THR A 157 13.56 4.59 6.49
C THR A 157 15.08 4.47 6.58
N GLU A 158 15.52 3.55 7.44
CA GLU A 158 16.93 3.18 7.54
C GLU A 158 17.37 2.33 6.34
N TYR A 159 16.54 1.37 5.91
CA TYR A 159 16.78 0.54 4.74
C TYR A 159 15.54 0.46 3.85
N TYR A 160 15.73 0.67 2.55
CA TYR A 160 14.69 0.54 1.53
C TYR A 160 15.05 -0.53 0.49
N HIS A 161 14.14 -1.48 0.27
CA HIS A 161 14.20 -2.45 -0.81
C HIS A 161 12.97 -2.32 -1.70
N GLY A 162 13.16 -1.94 -2.96
CA GLY A 162 12.08 -1.62 -3.89
C GLY A 162 12.67 -1.28 -5.26
N ILE A 163 12.92 -2.31 -6.07
CA ILE A 163 13.68 -2.21 -7.33
C ILE A 163 12.77 -2.13 -8.55
N ASP A 164 11.67 -2.90 -8.55
CA ASP A 164 10.80 -3.05 -9.71
C ASP A 164 9.98 -1.78 -10.00
N ILE A 165 9.03 -1.47 -9.11
CA ILE A 165 8.20 -0.26 -9.20
C ILE A 165 8.69 0.76 -8.16
N PRO A 166 9.04 2.00 -8.57
CA PRO A 166 9.42 3.02 -7.60
C PRO A 166 8.26 3.39 -6.70
N ALA A 167 8.53 3.51 -5.40
CA ALA A 167 7.59 4.16 -4.52
C ALA A 167 7.40 5.62 -4.94
N GLU A 168 6.16 6.09 -4.97
CA GLU A 168 5.82 7.47 -5.25
C GLU A 168 5.60 8.25 -3.95
N VAL A 169 6.35 9.33 -3.76
CA VAL A 169 6.33 10.10 -2.50
C VAL A 169 6.12 11.58 -2.77
N GLN A 170 5.12 12.18 -2.13
CA GLN A 170 4.80 13.60 -2.30
C GLN A 170 5.56 14.51 -1.34
N GLY A 171 5.93 14.01 -0.15
CA GLY A 171 6.73 14.71 0.85
C GLY A 171 8.24 14.54 0.68
N GLU A 172 8.96 14.61 1.79
CA GLU A 172 10.40 14.39 1.85
C GLU A 172 10.73 12.88 1.83
N ILE A 173 11.77 12.52 1.08
CA ILE A 173 12.29 11.15 1.02
C ILE A 173 13.64 11.09 1.75
N LYS A 174 13.72 10.29 2.82
CA LYS A 174 14.95 10.02 3.58
C LYS A 174 15.25 8.52 3.61
N LEU A 175 16.20 8.10 2.80
CA LEU A 175 16.65 6.71 2.67
C LEU A 175 18.14 6.64 3.05
N ASN A 176 18.50 5.99 4.16
CA ASN A 176 19.91 5.90 4.58
C ASN A 176 20.66 4.85 3.76
N TYR A 177 20.16 3.62 3.76
CA TYR A 177 20.66 2.48 3.01
C TYR A 177 19.55 1.90 2.13
N GLY A 178 19.92 1.10 1.15
CA GLY A 178 18.91 0.38 0.39
C GLY A 178 19.40 -0.14 -0.95
N TRP A 179 18.54 -0.93 -1.57
CA TRP A 179 18.66 -1.35 -2.95
C TRP A 179 17.31 -1.12 -3.63
N GLY A 180 17.23 -0.08 -4.44
CA GLY A 180 15.99 0.43 -5.00
C GLY A 180 15.98 1.94 -5.08
N TYR A 181 14.83 2.50 -5.42
CA TYR A 181 14.64 3.93 -5.57
C TYR A 181 13.18 4.35 -5.36
N CYS A 182 12.98 5.64 -5.12
CA CYS A 182 11.67 6.27 -5.07
C CYS A 182 11.61 7.40 -6.10
N ASN A 183 10.39 7.83 -6.44
CA ASN A 183 10.14 9.05 -7.19
C ASN A 183 9.53 10.11 -6.26
N ASP A 184 10.06 11.34 -6.31
CA ASP A 184 9.47 12.48 -5.62
C ASP A 184 8.22 13.02 -6.34
N LYS A 185 7.58 14.03 -5.76
CA LYS A 185 6.40 14.72 -6.32
C LYS A 185 6.57 15.28 -7.74
N ASN A 186 7.80 15.48 -8.20
CA ASN A 186 8.12 15.95 -9.55
C ASN A 186 8.59 14.80 -10.46
N SER A 187 8.35 13.55 -10.06
CA SER A 187 8.81 12.33 -10.72
C SER A 187 10.33 12.23 -10.82
N LYS A 188 11.07 12.89 -9.93
CA LYS A 188 12.53 12.76 -9.88
C LYS A 188 12.91 11.56 -9.04
N THR A 189 13.81 10.73 -9.58
CA THR A 189 14.39 9.60 -8.87
C THR A 189 15.23 10.05 -7.67
N VAL A 190 14.95 9.45 -6.51
CA VAL A 190 15.71 9.59 -5.27
C VAL A 190 16.28 8.22 -4.90
N LEU A 191 17.60 8.19 -4.71
CA LEU A 191 18.35 7.00 -4.32
C LEU A 191 18.66 7.02 -2.82
N PRO A 192 18.92 5.85 -2.20
CA PRO A 192 19.55 5.77 -0.90
C PRO A 192 20.83 6.61 -0.81
N LYS A 193 21.07 7.19 0.37
CA LYS A 193 22.22 8.05 0.64
C LYS A 193 23.55 7.30 0.49
N ASN A 194 23.59 6.04 0.95
CA ASN A 194 24.76 5.18 0.81
C ASN A 194 24.68 4.37 -0.49
N ASP A 195 25.85 4.06 -1.07
CA ASP A 195 25.93 3.21 -2.25
C ASP A 195 25.46 1.76 -1.99
N ILE A 196 25.28 1.02 -3.08
CA ILE A 196 24.79 -0.36 -3.03
C ILE A 196 25.70 -1.29 -2.23
N ASP A 197 27.02 -1.15 -2.32
CA ASP A 197 27.95 -2.06 -1.65
C ASP A 197 27.92 -1.85 -0.13
N ASN A 198 27.78 -0.59 0.33
CA ASN A 198 27.59 -0.27 1.74
C ASN A 198 26.20 -0.68 2.25
N SER A 199 25.18 -0.59 1.40
CA SER A 199 23.82 -1.04 1.72
C SER A 199 23.73 -2.55 1.91
N LEU A 200 24.34 -3.33 1.02
CA LEU A 200 24.39 -4.80 1.15
C LEU A 200 25.14 -5.23 2.42
N LYS A 201 26.24 -4.55 2.76
CA LYS A 201 26.96 -4.77 4.03
C LYS A 201 26.11 -4.46 5.25
N PHE A 202 25.28 -3.40 5.21
CA PHE A 202 24.40 -3.02 6.31
C PHE A 202 23.41 -4.15 6.69
N LEU A 203 22.85 -4.85 5.69
CA LEU A 203 22.00 -6.02 5.94
C LEU A 203 22.77 -7.34 6.06
N ASN A 204 24.07 -7.34 5.78
CA ASN A 204 24.91 -8.54 5.67
C ASN A 204 24.36 -9.54 4.64
N VAL A 205 24.08 -9.02 3.45
CA VAL A 205 23.58 -9.75 2.27
C VAL A 205 24.45 -9.45 1.05
N ASP A 206 24.22 -10.12 -0.06
CA ASP A 206 24.89 -9.87 -1.34
C ASP A 206 23.88 -9.55 -2.47
N LYS A 207 24.37 -9.32 -3.69
CA LYS A 207 23.55 -8.94 -4.86
C LYS A 207 22.64 -10.05 -5.38
N SER A 208 22.77 -11.28 -4.88
CA SER A 208 21.82 -12.36 -5.16
C SER A 208 20.66 -12.40 -4.16
N CYS A 209 20.67 -11.50 -3.17
CA CYS A 209 19.61 -11.44 -2.16
C CYS A 209 18.29 -10.97 -2.78
N ASP A 210 17.26 -11.80 -2.69
CA ASP A 210 15.91 -11.46 -3.15
C ASP A 210 15.03 -10.92 -2.00
N SER A 211 13.83 -10.46 -2.37
CA SER A 211 12.81 -10.01 -1.43
C SER A 211 12.39 -11.06 -0.40
N GLU A 212 12.35 -12.34 -0.75
CA GLU A 212 11.97 -13.40 0.20
C GLU A 212 13.02 -13.56 1.29
N GLN A 213 14.29 -13.51 0.92
CA GLN A 213 15.42 -13.59 1.85
C GLN A 213 15.43 -12.38 2.79
N ILE A 214 15.09 -11.17 2.31
CA ILE A 214 14.91 -9.99 3.15
C ILE A 214 13.76 -10.16 4.13
N ASN A 215 12.61 -10.70 3.69
CA ASN A 215 11.51 -11.06 4.58
C ASN A 215 11.95 -12.09 5.64
N GLY A 216 12.79 -13.06 5.27
CA GLY A 216 13.41 -14.00 6.20
C GLY A 216 14.31 -13.32 7.24
N ILE A 217 15.05 -12.27 6.86
CA ILE A 217 15.86 -11.47 7.79
C ILE A 217 14.97 -10.69 8.76
N ILE A 218 13.91 -10.05 8.26
CA ILE A 218 12.93 -9.32 9.09
C ILE A 218 12.35 -10.28 10.13
N LYS A 219 11.83 -11.43 9.70
CA LYS A 219 11.23 -12.44 10.58
C LYS A 219 12.19 -12.90 11.67
N LYS A 220 13.45 -13.23 11.32
CA LYS A 220 14.49 -13.61 12.29
C LYS A 220 14.79 -12.50 13.31
N ARG A 221 14.84 -11.23 12.87
CA ARG A 221 15.11 -10.08 13.75
C ARG A 221 13.97 -9.84 14.74
N ILE A 222 12.72 -10.03 14.31
CA ILE A 222 11.55 -9.92 15.19
C ILE A 222 11.56 -11.04 16.24
N THR A 223 11.73 -12.31 15.83
CA THR A 223 11.74 -13.45 16.77
C THR A 223 12.85 -13.33 17.82
N ASN A 224 14.04 -12.88 17.43
CA ASN A 224 15.17 -12.72 18.37
C ASN A 224 14.96 -11.58 19.38
N CYS A 225 14.09 -10.61 19.10
CA CYS A 225 13.75 -9.53 20.04
C CYS A 225 12.69 -9.95 21.08
N GLN A 226 11.92 -11.00 20.83
CA GLN A 226 10.91 -11.51 21.77
C GLN A 226 11.48 -12.40 22.88
N HIS A 227 12.75 -12.80 22.77
CA HIS A 227 13.46 -13.64 23.74
C HIS A 227 14.50 -12.88 24.58
N ARG A 228 14.46 -11.54 24.56
CA ARG A 228 15.27 -10.67 25.42
C ARG A 228 14.39 -9.90 26.38
#